data_AF-A0AAP0L606-F1
#
_entry.id   AF-A0AAP0L606-F1
#
_cell.length_a   1.000
_cell.length_b   1.000
_cell.length_c   1.000
_cell.angle_alpha   90.00
_cell.angle_beta   90.00
_cell.angle_gamma   90.00
#
_symmetry.space_group_name_H-M   'P 1'
#
loop_
_entity.id
_entity.type
_entity.pdbx_description
1 polymer ?
#
loop_
_entity_poly.entity_id
_entity_poly.type
_entity_poly.pdbx_seq_one_letter_code
_entity_poly.pdbx_strand_id
1 'polypeptide(L)'
;MGSVSLKIGDGTARFRRATVWSSAANLLMVLSVLTTNLFALYAFTYAPTHHKNNNHNQLHAHKNISLISEHLALIIKEIDTSQKKLAQMERDLLGYDTIDISRPIVPPELKLFLNPHPLPLGKDSRSGITQMVSSVGHACHRSIDLLSHYMNYKLAGPCPDHSALAQNLLSRGCEPLPRRRCRGWKAATKINGSEIGVDCVGCFRAVKGRSKNDFVVEDVLGLGGIGKVQIGLDVGGGSGAFAARMAEKNVTVITLAMNVDGPFNEFIAARGMFPLHMSLDQRLPFYDNVFDLVRGGGLVAGDDGGRAEKLEFLMFDIDRVLRAGGLFWLDNYYCADEERKRTLTRLIERFGYKKLKWVVGEKLHPPGTGKSQVYLSAVLQKPARGVH
;
A
#
# COMPACT_ATOMS: atom_id res chain seq x y z
N MET A 1 -19.47 -46.97 -23.91
CA MET A 1 -19.85 -47.17 -25.33
C MET A 1 -19.55 -45.87 -26.06
N GLY A 2 -18.67 -45.74 -27.04
CA GLY A 2 -17.69 -46.61 -27.67
C GLY A 2 -16.67 -45.69 -28.36
N SER A 3 -15.40 -46.10 -28.38
CA SER A 3 -14.34 -45.44 -29.14
C SER A 3 -14.56 -45.67 -30.64
N VAL A 4 -14.35 -44.63 -31.45
CA VAL A 4 -14.33 -44.79 -32.92
C VAL A 4 -12.89 -44.76 -33.39
N SER A 5 -12.44 -45.93 -33.81
CA SER A 5 -11.19 -46.20 -34.49
C SER A 5 -11.22 -45.64 -35.91
N LEU A 6 -10.22 -44.84 -36.29
CA LEU A 6 -10.01 -44.44 -37.68
C LEU A 6 -9.15 -45.50 -38.37
N LYS A 7 -9.78 -46.29 -39.24
CA LYS A 7 -9.11 -47.13 -40.24
C LYS A 7 -8.47 -46.22 -41.29
N ILE A 8 -7.14 -46.26 -41.41
CA ILE A 8 -6.44 -45.72 -42.58
C ILE A 8 -6.78 -46.64 -43.75
N GLY A 9 -7.53 -46.13 -44.72
CA GLY A 9 -7.75 -46.77 -46.01
C GLY A 9 -6.65 -46.34 -46.98
N ASP A 10 -5.93 -47.32 -47.51
CA ASP A 10 -5.01 -47.18 -48.64
C ASP A 10 -5.75 -46.65 -49.86
N GLY A 11 -5.64 -45.34 -50.09
CA GLY A 11 -6.17 -44.63 -51.25
C GLY A 11 -5.07 -43.82 -51.89
N THR A 12 -4.38 -44.40 -52.86
CA THR A 12 -3.43 -43.69 -53.74
C THR A 12 -4.15 -42.53 -54.45
N ALA A 13 -3.94 -41.30 -53.97
CA ALA A 13 -4.44 -40.09 -54.62
C ALA A 13 -3.64 -39.82 -55.90
N ARG A 14 -4.21 -40.18 -57.06
CA ARG A 14 -3.75 -39.69 -58.37
C ARG A 14 -3.98 -38.18 -58.45
N PHE A 15 -2.90 -37.41 -58.49
CA PHE A 15 -2.96 -35.99 -58.81
C PHE A 15 -3.32 -35.81 -60.29
N ARG A 16 -4.50 -35.22 -60.54
CA ARG A 16 -4.94 -34.76 -61.86
C ARG A 16 -4.09 -33.54 -62.23
N ARG A 17 -3.53 -33.50 -63.46
CA ARG A 17 -2.74 -32.36 -63.97
C ARG A 17 -3.52 -31.05 -63.80
N ALA A 18 -2.91 -30.08 -63.12
CA ALA A 18 -3.44 -28.73 -63.02
C ALA A 18 -3.57 -28.13 -64.41
N THR A 19 -4.78 -27.66 -64.73
CA THR A 19 -5.10 -26.93 -65.95
C THR A 19 -4.31 -25.62 -66.00
N VAL A 20 -3.76 -25.28 -67.17
CA VAL A 20 -2.88 -24.14 -67.50
C VAL A 20 -3.38 -22.78 -66.95
N TRP A 21 -4.68 -22.65 -66.68
CA TRP A 21 -5.28 -21.45 -66.09
C TRP A 21 -4.94 -21.20 -64.61
N SER A 22 -4.67 -22.25 -63.82
CA SER A 22 -4.29 -22.08 -62.41
C SER A 22 -2.84 -21.58 -62.27
N SER A 23 -1.94 -21.98 -63.16
CA SER A 23 -0.56 -21.49 -63.17
C SER A 23 -0.47 -20.01 -63.56
N ALA A 24 -1.30 -19.54 -64.49
CA ALA A 24 -1.31 -18.14 -64.89
C ALA A 24 -1.82 -17.21 -63.77
N ALA A 25 -2.87 -17.62 -63.05
CA ALA A 25 -3.38 -16.86 -61.91
C ALA A 25 -2.38 -16.81 -60.74
N ASN A 26 -1.70 -17.92 -60.47
CA ASN A 26 -0.64 -17.96 -59.45
C ASN A 26 0.57 -17.09 -59.85
N LEU A 27 0.94 -17.10 -61.13
CA LEU A 27 2.02 -16.24 -61.65
C LEU A 27 1.67 -14.75 -61.54
N LEU A 28 0.42 -14.38 -61.84
CA LEU A 28 -0.08 -13.01 -61.67
C LEU A 28 -0.06 -12.56 -60.21
N MET A 29 -0.44 -13.43 -59.27
CA MET A 29 -0.36 -13.11 -57.85
C MET A 29 1.09 -12.89 -57.41
N VAL A 30 2.01 -13.76 -57.82
CA VAL A 30 3.45 -13.60 -57.50
C VAL A 30 4.01 -12.32 -58.12
N LEU A 31 3.67 -12.01 -59.37
CA LEU A 31 4.06 -10.76 -60.03
C LEU A 31 3.50 -9.54 -59.30
N SER A 32 2.25 -9.57 -58.84
CA SER A 32 1.68 -8.45 -58.07
C SER A 32 2.46 -8.21 -56.77
N VAL A 33 2.79 -9.27 -56.03
CA VAL A 33 3.54 -9.15 -54.76
C VAL A 33 4.98 -8.69 -55.00
N LEU A 34 5.62 -9.16 -56.07
CA LEU A 34 6.96 -8.71 -56.44
C LEU A 34 6.96 -7.24 -56.88
N THR A 35 5.99 -6.82 -57.68
CA THR A 35 5.89 -5.43 -58.14
C THR A 35 5.57 -4.47 -56.99
N THR A 36 4.67 -4.82 -56.07
CA THR A 36 4.38 -3.98 -54.89
C THR A 36 5.57 -3.89 -53.95
N ASN A 37 6.29 -4.99 -53.71
CA ASN A 37 7.48 -4.97 -52.88
C ASN A 37 8.66 -4.24 -53.55
N LEU A 38 8.81 -4.36 -54.86
CA LEU A 38 9.84 -3.62 -55.61
C LEU A 38 9.53 -2.12 -55.65
N PHE A 39 8.25 -1.74 -55.77
CA PHE A 39 7.82 -0.36 -55.68
C PHE A 39 8.03 0.22 -54.27
N ALA A 40 7.72 -0.55 -53.23
CA ALA A 40 7.99 -0.15 -51.85
C ALA A 40 9.50 0.01 -51.62
N LEU A 41 10.32 -0.95 -52.07
CA LEU A 41 11.77 -0.84 -51.98
C LEU A 41 12.27 0.41 -52.72
N TYR A 42 11.83 0.64 -53.96
CA TYR A 42 12.16 1.86 -54.71
C TYR A 42 11.76 3.11 -53.95
N ALA A 43 10.54 3.19 -53.41
CA ALA A 43 10.07 4.35 -52.64
C ALA A 43 10.91 4.59 -51.38
N PHE A 44 11.40 3.54 -50.71
CA PHE A 44 12.23 3.66 -49.52
C PHE A 44 13.72 3.89 -49.81
N THR A 45 14.24 3.40 -50.94
CA THR A 45 15.65 3.55 -51.32
C THR A 45 15.92 4.69 -52.30
N TYR A 46 14.88 5.34 -52.83
CA TYR A 46 15.02 6.49 -53.71
C TYR A 46 15.52 7.70 -52.92
N ALA A 47 16.85 7.81 -52.84
CA ALA A 47 17.53 9.04 -52.51
C ALA A 47 17.61 9.90 -53.79
N PRO A 48 17.03 11.12 -53.81
CA PRO A 48 17.05 11.95 -55.00
C PRO A 48 18.48 12.44 -55.26
N THR A 49 19.07 12.01 -56.38
CA THR A 49 20.31 12.58 -56.90
C THR A 49 20.04 14.02 -57.32
N HIS A 50 20.65 14.96 -56.60
CA HIS A 50 20.60 16.39 -56.87
C HIS A 50 21.29 16.71 -58.22
N HIS A 51 20.55 16.59 -59.32
CA HIS A 51 20.96 17.20 -60.58
C HIS A 51 20.51 18.66 -60.59
N LYS A 52 21.48 19.58 -60.50
CA LYS A 52 21.31 20.99 -60.86
C LYS A 52 20.90 21.05 -62.34
N ASN A 53 19.62 21.29 -62.62
CA ASN A 53 19.18 22.18 -63.70
C ASN A 53 17.66 22.41 -63.69
N ASN A 54 17.29 23.68 -63.87
CA ASN A 54 15.99 24.28 -64.13
C ASN A 54 15.09 24.69 -62.93
N ASN A 55 15.25 25.96 -62.58
CA ASN A 55 14.65 26.76 -61.50
C ASN A 55 13.13 27.06 -61.62
N HIS A 56 12.26 26.10 -61.94
CA HIS A 56 10.80 26.39 -61.85
C HIS A 56 9.91 25.38 -61.13
N ASN A 57 10.37 24.15 -60.85
CA ASN A 57 9.55 23.13 -60.17
C ASN A 57 9.93 22.82 -58.71
N GLN A 58 11.05 23.38 -58.21
CA GLN A 58 11.54 23.10 -56.86
C GLN A 58 10.77 23.86 -55.75
N LEU A 59 10.11 24.97 -56.08
CA LEU A 59 9.31 25.76 -55.15
C LEU A 59 7.97 25.08 -54.79
N HIS A 60 7.38 24.33 -55.73
CA HIS A 60 6.08 23.67 -55.51
C HIS A 60 6.18 22.40 -54.67
N ALA A 61 7.23 21.58 -54.87
CA ALA A 61 7.45 20.39 -54.06
C ALA A 61 7.81 20.71 -52.60
N HIS A 62 8.65 21.73 -52.36
CA HIS A 62 8.96 22.20 -51.01
C HIS A 62 7.78 22.85 -50.30
N LYS A 63 6.93 23.61 -51.02
CA LYS A 63 5.69 24.16 -50.47
C LYS A 63 4.68 23.07 -50.11
N ASN A 64 4.58 22.01 -50.91
CA ASN A 64 3.66 20.91 -50.62
C ASN A 64 4.13 20.08 -49.40
N ILE A 65 5.43 19.83 -49.26
CA ILE A 65 6.00 19.15 -48.09
C ILE A 65 5.90 20.04 -46.84
N SER A 66 6.14 21.35 -46.96
CA SER A 66 5.95 22.28 -45.83
C SER A 66 4.49 22.37 -45.41
N LEU A 67 3.54 22.41 -46.36
CA LEU A 67 2.11 22.39 -46.08
C LEU A 67 1.69 21.09 -45.39
N ILE A 68 2.15 19.93 -45.86
CA ILE A 68 1.81 18.63 -45.25
C ILE A 68 2.37 18.57 -43.82
N SER A 69 3.60 19.02 -43.59
CA SER A 69 4.21 19.10 -42.26
C SER A 69 3.45 20.06 -41.32
N GLU A 70 2.95 21.18 -41.85
CA GLU A 70 2.16 22.15 -41.11
C GLU A 70 0.79 21.58 -40.72
N HIS A 71 0.11 20.89 -41.65
CA HIS A 71 -1.15 20.21 -41.38
C HIS A 71 -0.98 19.07 -40.38
N LEU A 72 0.11 18.29 -40.45
CA LEU A 72 0.43 17.25 -39.46
C LEU A 72 0.65 17.85 -38.07
N ALA A 73 1.35 18.98 -37.97
CA ALA A 73 1.55 19.69 -36.71
C ALA A 73 0.23 20.22 -36.14
N LEU A 74 -0.67 20.74 -36.98
CA LEU A 74 -2.01 21.16 -36.58
C LEU A 74 -2.85 19.98 -36.07
N ILE A 75 -2.83 18.84 -36.76
CA ILE A 75 -3.54 17.62 -36.35
C ILE A 75 -3.02 17.12 -35.00
N ILE A 76 -1.69 17.04 -34.82
CA ILE A 76 -1.10 16.63 -33.53
C ILE A 76 -1.48 17.61 -32.42
N LYS A 77 -1.50 18.92 -32.70
CA LYS A 77 -1.92 19.93 -31.74
C LYS A 77 -3.40 19.78 -31.38
N GLU A 78 -4.28 19.53 -32.35
CA GLU A 78 -5.71 19.30 -32.12
C GLU A 78 -5.94 18.02 -31.29
N ILE A 79 -5.17 16.96 -31.57
CA ILE A 79 -5.18 15.70 -30.79
C ILE A 79 -4.74 15.96 -29.35
N ASP A 80 -3.63 16.67 -29.12
CA ASP A 80 -3.15 17.02 -27.78
C ASP A 80 -4.18 17.88 -27.03
N THR A 81 -4.81 18.82 -27.73
CA THR A 81 -5.87 19.68 -27.17
C THR A 81 -7.11 18.86 -26.79
N SER A 82 -7.50 17.90 -27.64
CA SER A 82 -8.63 17.01 -27.41
C SER A 82 -8.37 16.04 -26.27
N GLN A 83 -7.16 15.49 -26.17
CA GLN A 83 -6.75 14.65 -25.05
C GLN A 83 -6.72 15.43 -23.73
N LYS A 84 -6.23 16.67 -23.73
CA LYS A 84 -6.29 17.55 -22.55
C LYS A 84 -7.72 17.85 -22.11
N LYS A 85 -8.63 18.12 -23.06
CA LYS A 85 -10.06 18.30 -22.77
C LYS A 85 -10.68 17.03 -22.21
N LEU A 86 -10.35 15.86 -22.76
CA LEU A 86 -10.84 14.57 -22.26
C LEU A 86 -10.36 14.32 -20.83
N ALA A 87 -9.08 14.55 -20.54
CA ALA A 87 -8.53 14.43 -19.18
C ALA A 87 -9.08 15.47 -18.20
N GLN A 88 -9.52 16.64 -18.68
CA GLN A 88 -10.25 17.62 -17.85
C GLN A 88 -11.66 17.11 -17.55
N MET A 89 -12.40 16.66 -18.57
CA MET A 89 -13.75 16.13 -18.38
C MET A 89 -13.75 14.87 -17.50
N GLU A 90 -12.77 13.99 -17.66
CA GLU A 90 -12.61 12.79 -16.81
C GLU A 90 -12.36 13.18 -15.35
N ARG A 91 -11.54 14.22 -15.09
CA ARG A 91 -11.34 14.77 -13.75
C ARG A 91 -12.63 15.35 -13.17
N ASP A 92 -13.37 16.12 -13.97
CA ASP A 92 -14.62 16.75 -13.54
C ASP A 92 -15.72 15.71 -13.29
N LEU A 93 -15.75 14.62 -14.08
CA LEU A 93 -16.75 13.54 -13.98
C LEU A 93 -16.45 12.56 -12.84
N LEU A 94 -15.17 12.22 -12.62
CA LEU A 94 -14.75 11.30 -11.56
C LEU A 94 -14.52 12.01 -10.21
N GLY A 95 -14.43 13.35 -10.21
CA GLY A 95 -14.31 14.17 -8.99
C GLY A 95 -12.98 14.01 -8.25
N TYR A 96 -11.92 13.53 -8.92
CA TYR A 96 -10.60 13.36 -8.32
C TYR A 96 -9.72 14.59 -8.61
N ASP A 97 -9.55 15.43 -7.60
CA ASP A 97 -8.58 16.53 -7.65
C ASP A 97 -7.15 16.01 -7.47
N THR A 98 -6.22 16.54 -8.27
CA THR A 98 -4.80 16.22 -8.18
C THR A 98 -4.04 17.28 -7.38
N ILE A 99 -3.08 16.86 -6.57
CA ILE A 99 -2.18 17.78 -5.86
C ILE A 99 -1.35 18.60 -6.87
N ASP A 100 -1.49 19.92 -6.80
CA ASP A 100 -0.66 20.83 -7.59
C ASP A 100 0.77 20.91 -7.01
N ILE A 101 1.68 20.19 -7.64
CA ILE A 101 3.10 20.06 -7.26
C ILE A 101 3.86 21.38 -7.50
N SER A 102 3.34 22.29 -8.34
CA SER A 102 4.03 23.54 -8.68
C SER A 102 4.00 24.58 -7.55
N ARG A 103 3.13 24.39 -6.55
CA ARG A 103 3.01 25.30 -5.41
C ARG A 103 4.32 25.41 -4.62
N PRO A 104 4.69 26.64 -4.19
CA PRO A 104 5.93 26.85 -3.44
C PRO A 104 5.91 26.21 -2.06
N ILE A 105 4.72 25.93 -1.50
CA ILE A 105 4.56 25.31 -0.18
C ILE A 105 5.00 23.84 -0.12
N VAL A 106 5.07 23.15 -1.27
CA VAL A 106 5.34 21.70 -1.31
C VAL A 106 6.85 21.44 -1.12
N PRO A 107 7.27 20.72 -0.07
CA PRO A 107 8.68 20.41 0.17
C PRO A 107 9.29 19.57 -0.96
N PRO A 108 10.62 19.67 -1.23
CA PRO A 108 11.27 18.92 -2.29
C PRO A 108 11.06 17.41 -2.22
N GLU A 109 11.05 16.85 -1.01
CA GLU A 109 10.84 15.43 -0.77
C GLU A 109 9.42 14.99 -1.15
N LEU A 110 8.42 15.80 -0.83
CA LEU A 110 7.04 15.54 -1.22
C LEU A 110 6.87 15.68 -2.74
N LYS A 111 7.53 16.66 -3.38
CA LYS A 111 7.55 16.78 -4.85
C LYS A 111 8.09 15.52 -5.50
N LEU A 112 9.21 15.00 -4.98
CA LEU A 112 9.83 13.78 -5.49
C LEU A 112 8.87 12.58 -5.40
N PHE A 113 8.14 12.43 -4.30
CA PHE A 113 7.18 11.33 -4.13
C PHE A 113 5.94 11.48 -5.01
N LEU A 114 5.40 12.69 -5.15
CA LEU A 114 4.18 12.96 -5.93
C LEU A 114 4.42 12.96 -7.44
N ASN A 115 5.65 13.21 -7.89
CA ASN A 115 5.97 13.28 -9.30
C ASN A 115 5.67 11.94 -10.01
N PRO A 116 5.01 11.97 -11.19
CA PRO A 116 4.87 10.79 -12.02
C PRO A 116 6.23 10.24 -12.45
N HIS A 117 6.39 8.92 -12.36
CA HIS A 117 7.62 8.23 -12.77
C HIS A 117 7.37 7.49 -14.09
N PRO A 118 8.24 7.59 -15.11
CA PRO A 118 8.05 6.84 -16.35
C PRO A 118 8.09 5.33 -16.08
N LEU A 119 7.28 4.57 -16.82
CA LEU A 119 7.32 3.12 -16.74
C LEU A 119 8.69 2.61 -17.23
N PRO A 120 9.37 1.75 -16.45
CA PRO A 120 10.71 1.26 -16.80
C PRO A 120 10.77 0.52 -18.16
N LEU A 121 9.65 -0.09 -18.56
CA LEU A 121 9.54 -0.89 -19.79
C LEU A 121 8.83 -0.14 -20.93
N GLY A 122 8.60 1.17 -20.77
CA GLY A 122 7.84 1.97 -21.73
C GLY A 122 6.32 1.82 -21.58
N LYS A 123 5.60 2.22 -22.64
CA LYS A 123 4.13 2.29 -22.64
C LYS A 123 3.50 0.91 -22.49
N ASP A 124 2.54 0.78 -21.58
CA ASP A 124 1.74 -0.43 -21.48
C ASP A 124 0.87 -0.63 -22.72
N SER A 125 0.90 -1.83 -23.31
CA SER A 125 0.21 -2.12 -24.57
C SER A 125 -1.30 -2.18 -24.44
N ARG A 126 -1.82 -2.49 -23.25
CA ARG A 126 -3.27 -2.65 -22.99
C ARG A 126 -3.94 -1.36 -22.53
N SER A 127 -3.36 -0.70 -21.53
CA SER A 127 -3.90 0.52 -20.93
C SER A 127 -3.37 1.79 -21.57
N GLY A 128 -2.26 1.71 -22.30
CA GLY A 128 -1.59 2.87 -22.87
C GLY A 128 -0.92 3.77 -21.84
N ILE A 129 -0.90 3.38 -20.56
CA ILE A 129 -0.25 4.13 -19.48
C ILE A 129 1.26 4.20 -19.75
N THR A 130 1.86 5.36 -19.52
CA THR A 130 3.29 5.62 -19.73
C THR A 130 4.03 5.95 -18.45
N GLN A 131 3.30 6.28 -17.38
CA GLN A 131 3.84 6.76 -16.11
C GLN A 131 3.08 6.14 -14.93
N MET A 132 3.80 5.86 -13.85
CA MET A 132 3.24 5.53 -12.54
C MET A 132 2.97 6.81 -11.77
N VAL A 133 1.78 6.91 -11.18
CA VAL A 133 1.39 8.00 -10.29
C VAL A 133 1.67 7.63 -8.83
N SER A 134 1.77 8.64 -7.96
CA SER A 134 1.94 8.42 -6.53
C SER A 134 0.75 7.69 -5.91
N SER A 135 1.00 6.96 -4.81
CA SER A 135 -0.04 6.19 -4.11
C SER A 135 -0.82 6.99 -3.07
N VAL A 136 -0.57 8.29 -2.90
CA VAL A 136 -1.29 9.13 -1.93
C VAL A 136 -2.75 9.26 -2.34
N GLY A 137 -3.65 9.03 -1.38
CA GLY A 137 -5.09 9.13 -1.60
C GLY A 137 -5.50 10.49 -2.18
N HIS A 138 -6.38 10.46 -3.19
CA HIS A 138 -6.86 11.66 -3.89
C HIS A 138 -7.53 12.69 -2.97
N ALA A 139 -8.20 12.23 -1.91
CA ALA A 139 -8.79 13.11 -0.90
C ALA A 139 -7.76 14.05 -0.24
N CYS A 140 -6.47 13.68 -0.27
CA CYS A 140 -5.41 14.45 0.32
C CYS A 140 -5.14 15.81 -0.35
N HIS A 141 -5.63 16.03 -1.57
CA HIS A 141 -5.57 17.35 -2.21
C HIS A 141 -6.11 18.46 -1.30
N ARG A 142 -7.17 18.19 -0.53
CA ARG A 142 -7.80 19.14 0.40
C ARG A 142 -6.97 19.45 1.64
N SER A 143 -5.89 18.72 1.88
CA SER A 143 -5.03 18.83 3.05
C SER A 143 -3.56 18.99 2.69
N ILE A 144 -3.29 19.56 1.51
CA ILE A 144 -1.93 19.75 1.00
C ILE A 144 -1.05 20.60 1.93
N ASP A 145 -1.63 21.58 2.62
CA ASP A 145 -0.90 22.42 3.57
C ASP A 145 -0.43 21.61 4.79
N LEU A 146 -1.31 20.77 5.32
CA LEU A 146 -1.01 19.86 6.43
C LEU A 146 0.02 18.79 6.01
N LEU A 147 -0.12 18.25 4.79
CA LEU A 147 0.82 17.27 4.26
C LEU A 147 2.21 17.89 4.03
N SER A 148 2.25 19.12 3.51
CA SER A 148 3.48 19.89 3.33
C SER A 148 4.17 20.15 4.67
N HIS A 149 3.41 20.49 5.70
CA HIS A 149 3.93 20.63 7.06
C HIS A 149 4.47 19.30 7.60
N TYR A 150 3.73 18.20 7.44
CA TYR A 150 4.17 16.86 7.85
C TYR A 150 5.46 16.40 7.15
N MET A 151 5.62 16.77 5.87
CA MET A 151 6.78 16.44 5.05
C MET A 151 7.93 17.44 5.18
N ASN A 152 7.81 18.45 6.03
CA ASN A 152 8.90 19.38 6.33
C ASN A 152 9.83 18.79 7.41
N TYR A 153 10.74 17.92 6.98
CA TYR A 153 11.74 17.30 7.85
C TYR A 153 13.10 17.20 7.16
N LYS A 154 14.16 17.04 7.97
CA LYS A 154 15.51 16.82 7.44
C LYS A 154 15.69 15.34 7.12
N LEU A 155 16.05 15.03 5.86
CA LEU A 155 16.41 13.68 5.44
C LEU A 155 17.57 13.13 6.29
N ALA A 156 17.41 11.87 6.72
CA ALA A 156 18.30 11.21 7.67
C ALA A 156 18.51 11.98 8.99
N GLY A 157 17.75 13.04 9.28
CA GLY A 157 17.72 13.75 10.56
C GLY A 157 16.82 13.04 11.58
N PRO A 158 16.69 13.57 12.81
CA PRO A 158 15.69 13.10 13.75
C PRO A 158 14.28 13.25 13.14
N CYS A 159 13.44 12.23 13.29
CA CYS A 159 12.03 12.31 12.92
C CYS A 159 11.32 13.35 13.81
N PRO A 160 10.58 14.31 13.22
CA PRO A 160 9.75 15.21 14.01
C PRO A 160 8.59 14.44 14.66
N ASP A 161 8.26 14.83 15.90
CA ASP A 161 7.04 14.37 16.55
C ASP A 161 5.84 15.13 15.99
N HIS A 162 5.14 14.45 15.09
CA HIS A 162 3.96 14.96 14.39
C HIS A 162 2.82 13.95 14.50
N SER A 163 2.72 13.30 15.66
CA SER A 163 1.70 12.29 15.98
C SER A 163 0.28 12.74 15.66
N ALA A 164 -0.12 13.90 16.21
CA ALA A 164 -1.46 14.46 16.01
C ALA A 164 -1.70 14.86 14.55
N LEU A 165 -0.70 15.47 13.90
CA LEU A 165 -0.79 15.88 12.49
C LEU A 165 -0.96 14.67 11.56
N ALA A 166 -0.22 13.58 11.81
CA ALA A 166 -0.31 12.34 11.05
C ALA A 166 -1.72 11.72 11.16
N GLN A 167 -2.27 11.61 12.38
CA GLN A 167 -3.63 11.12 12.59
C GLN A 167 -4.67 12.00 11.87
N ASN A 168 -4.47 13.32 11.92
CA ASN A 168 -5.35 14.30 11.30
C ASN A 168 -5.31 14.26 9.76
N LEU A 169 -4.18 13.86 9.18
CA LEU A 169 -4.04 13.60 7.75
C LEU A 169 -4.73 12.28 7.37
N LEU A 170 -4.47 11.20 8.11
CA LEU A 170 -5.08 9.89 7.85
C LEU A 170 -6.61 9.93 7.93
N SER A 171 -7.16 10.63 8.92
CA SER A 171 -8.62 10.81 9.06
C SER A 171 -9.26 11.58 7.90
N ARG A 172 -8.46 12.31 7.11
CA ARG A 172 -8.89 12.99 5.87
C ARG A 172 -8.59 12.21 4.59
N GLY A 173 -8.15 10.96 4.70
CA GLY A 173 -7.83 10.12 3.54
C GLY A 173 -6.47 10.43 2.90
N CYS A 174 -5.56 11.08 3.63
CA CYS A 174 -4.16 11.24 3.22
C CYS A 174 -3.34 9.99 3.60
N GLU A 175 -3.62 8.86 2.96
CA GLU A 175 -2.86 7.63 3.12
C GLU A 175 -2.27 7.15 1.78
N PRO A 176 -1.07 6.56 1.77
CA PRO A 176 -0.11 6.49 2.87
C PRO A 176 0.61 7.83 3.11
N LEU A 177 1.14 8.03 4.31
CA LEU A 177 2.01 9.18 4.62
C LEU A 177 3.45 8.93 4.13
N PRO A 178 3.94 9.64 3.08
CA PRO A 178 5.12 9.23 2.31
C PRO A 178 6.45 9.67 2.94
N ARG A 179 6.63 9.48 4.25
CA ARG A 179 7.85 9.88 4.96
C ARG A 179 8.95 8.83 4.74
N ARG A 180 10.01 9.19 4.00
CA ARG A 180 11.23 8.38 3.89
C ARG A 180 11.91 8.25 5.25
N ARG A 181 12.81 7.26 5.36
CA ARG A 181 13.50 6.94 6.61
C ARG A 181 14.24 8.15 7.19
N CYS A 182 13.67 8.74 8.23
CA CYS A 182 14.35 9.60 9.18
C CYS A 182 14.88 8.74 10.33
N ARG A 183 15.90 9.24 11.04
CA ARG A 183 16.39 8.58 12.25
C ARG A 183 15.33 8.78 13.34
N GLY A 184 14.76 7.70 13.86
CA GLY A 184 13.96 7.79 15.07
C GLY A 184 14.76 8.51 16.16
N TRP A 185 14.09 9.27 17.03
CA TRP A 185 14.79 9.87 18.16
C TRP A 185 15.51 8.77 18.92
N LYS A 186 16.82 8.96 19.12
CA LYS A 186 17.80 7.95 19.54
C LYS A 186 17.19 6.78 20.33
N ALA A 187 17.13 5.60 19.70
CA ALA A 187 17.18 4.37 20.48
C ALA A 187 18.50 4.39 21.25
N ALA A 188 18.41 4.52 22.57
CA ALA A 188 19.58 4.58 23.44
C ALA A 188 20.31 3.21 23.40
N THR A 189 21.30 3.08 22.54
CA THR A 189 22.45 2.20 22.80
C THR A 189 23.56 3.05 23.38
N LYS A 190 23.89 2.83 24.66
CA LYS A 190 25.04 3.45 25.31
C LYS A 190 26.31 3.14 24.50
N ILE A 191 26.86 4.16 23.85
CA ILE A 191 28.28 4.22 23.49
C ILE A 191 28.76 5.57 24.05
N ASN A 192 29.61 5.51 25.08
CA ASN A 192 30.31 6.65 25.68
C ASN A 192 29.46 7.77 26.31
N GLY A 193 28.68 7.40 27.35
CA GLY A 193 28.57 8.24 28.56
C GLY A 193 27.92 9.62 28.49
N SER A 194 27.20 10.00 27.43
CA SER A 194 26.44 11.26 27.40
C SER A 194 24.99 11.04 26.94
N GLU A 195 24.06 11.19 27.89
CA GLU A 195 22.62 10.97 27.73
C GLU A 195 21.92 12.25 27.26
N ILE A 196 21.39 12.23 26.04
CA ILE A 196 20.25 13.07 25.63
C ILE A 196 19.38 12.18 24.75
N GLY A 197 18.46 11.44 25.37
CA GLY A 197 17.55 10.50 24.71
C GLY A 197 16.11 10.83 25.10
N VAL A 198 15.29 11.21 24.11
CA VAL A 198 13.84 11.16 24.23
C VAL A 198 13.48 9.70 23.97
N ASP A 199 12.82 9.13 24.96
CA ASP A 199 12.42 7.74 25.03
C ASP A 199 11.31 7.52 23.99
N CYS A 200 11.58 6.82 22.89
CA CYS A 200 10.46 6.27 22.11
C CYS A 200 9.84 5.14 22.93
N VAL A 201 8.83 5.49 23.73
CA VAL A 201 8.08 4.55 24.56
C VAL A 201 7.46 3.49 23.64
N GLY A 202 8.05 2.28 23.64
CA GLY A 202 7.50 1.14 22.91
C GLY A 202 8.12 0.81 21.55
N CYS A 203 9.02 1.64 20.98
CA CYS A 203 9.68 1.36 19.70
C CYS A 203 10.40 0.00 19.66
N PHE A 204 10.89 -0.47 20.81
CA PHE A 204 11.61 -1.74 20.94
C PHE A 204 11.24 -2.45 22.24
N ARG A 205 9.94 -2.48 22.60
CA ARG A 205 9.51 -3.26 23.77
C ARG A 205 9.89 -4.72 23.54
N ALA A 206 10.91 -5.18 24.26
CA ALA A 206 11.33 -6.56 24.25
C ALA A 206 10.17 -7.40 24.80
N VAL A 207 9.78 -8.43 24.06
CA VAL A 207 8.74 -9.42 24.44
C VAL A 207 9.24 -10.34 25.57
N LYS A 208 10.23 -9.91 26.36
CA LYS A 208 10.73 -10.65 27.52
C LYS A 208 9.92 -10.24 28.74
N GLY A 209 9.27 -11.20 29.39
CA GLY A 209 8.50 -10.95 30.60
C GLY A 209 9.39 -10.37 31.70
N ARG A 210 9.09 -9.14 32.13
CA ARG A 210 9.81 -8.47 33.24
C ARG A 210 8.94 -8.30 34.46
N SER A 211 7.61 -8.34 34.29
CA SER A 211 6.61 -8.16 35.33
C SER A 211 5.50 -9.21 35.22
N LYS A 212 4.67 -9.34 36.27
CA LYS A 212 3.50 -10.24 36.27
C LYS A 212 2.48 -9.92 35.16
N ASN A 213 2.52 -8.69 34.62
CA ASN A 213 1.62 -8.24 33.57
C ASN A 213 2.12 -8.58 32.16
N ASP A 214 3.38 -9.01 32.02
CA ASP A 214 3.96 -9.33 30.72
C ASP A 214 3.72 -10.80 30.39
N PHE A 215 2.73 -11.05 29.52
CA PHE A 215 2.44 -12.42 29.09
C PHE A 215 3.44 -12.87 28.02
N VAL A 216 4.00 -14.06 28.20
CA VAL A 216 4.92 -14.66 27.25
C VAL A 216 4.14 -15.25 26.08
N VAL A 217 4.70 -15.18 24.88
CA VAL A 217 4.02 -15.63 23.64
C VAL A 217 3.60 -17.09 23.75
N GLU A 218 4.49 -17.94 24.26
CA GLU A 218 4.25 -19.37 24.42
C GLU A 218 3.05 -19.67 25.31
N ASP A 219 2.91 -18.95 26.42
CA ASP A 219 1.76 -19.10 27.34
C ASP A 219 0.45 -18.75 26.63
N VAL A 220 0.43 -17.63 25.89
CA VAL A 220 -0.77 -17.17 25.20
C VAL A 220 -1.17 -18.14 24.09
N LEU A 221 -0.20 -18.62 23.32
CA LEU A 221 -0.43 -19.65 22.29
C LEU A 221 -0.92 -20.96 22.91
N GLY A 222 -0.41 -21.33 24.10
CA GLY A 222 -0.88 -22.49 24.86
C GLY A 222 -2.36 -22.37 25.27
N LEU A 223 -2.79 -21.18 25.71
CA LEU A 223 -4.19 -20.90 26.07
C LEU A 223 -5.14 -20.99 24.87
N GLY A 224 -4.68 -20.64 23.67
CA GLY A 224 -5.45 -20.75 22.43
C GLY A 224 -5.60 -22.17 21.90
N GLY A 225 -4.82 -23.11 22.45
CA GLY A 225 -4.63 -24.45 21.92
C GLY A 225 -3.47 -24.48 20.93
N ILE A 226 -2.51 -25.37 21.19
CA ILE A 226 -1.30 -25.52 20.39
C ILE A 226 -1.68 -25.75 18.91
N GLY A 227 -1.09 -24.96 18.01
CA GLY A 227 -1.31 -25.05 16.56
C GLY A 227 -2.62 -24.42 16.04
N LYS A 228 -3.45 -23.82 16.91
CA LYS A 228 -4.70 -23.18 16.48
C LYS A 228 -4.55 -21.73 16.02
N VAL A 229 -3.51 -21.04 16.47
CA VAL A 229 -3.20 -19.68 16.05
C VAL A 229 -2.21 -19.74 14.89
N GLN A 230 -2.62 -19.26 13.73
CA GLN A 230 -1.84 -19.23 12.49
C GLN A 230 -1.74 -17.82 11.92
N ILE A 231 -2.79 -17.02 12.08
CA ILE A 231 -2.83 -15.62 11.64
C ILE A 231 -3.29 -14.70 12.77
N GLY A 232 -2.56 -13.59 12.95
CA GLY A 232 -2.88 -12.59 13.95
C GLY A 232 -2.84 -11.15 13.44
N LEU A 233 -3.47 -10.26 14.19
CA LEU A 233 -3.45 -8.82 14.00
C LEU A 233 -2.83 -8.15 15.23
N ASP A 234 -1.83 -7.32 15.02
CA ASP A 234 -1.15 -6.57 16.08
C ASP A 234 -1.51 -5.09 15.99
N VAL A 235 -2.44 -4.66 16.83
CA VAL A 235 -2.90 -3.28 16.93
C VAL A 235 -1.91 -2.52 17.81
N GLY A 236 -1.06 -1.69 17.19
CA GLY A 236 -0.07 -0.91 17.93
C GLY A 236 1.27 -1.62 18.15
N GLY A 237 1.69 -2.45 17.20
CA GLY A 237 2.93 -3.23 17.27
C GLY A 237 4.24 -2.43 17.12
N GLY A 238 4.16 -1.12 16.90
CA GLY A 238 5.33 -0.24 16.73
C GLY A 238 6.23 -0.71 15.59
N SER A 239 7.45 -1.16 15.91
CA SER A 239 8.44 -1.64 14.95
C SER A 239 8.26 -3.10 14.50
N GLY A 240 7.16 -3.77 14.90
CA GLY A 240 6.86 -5.16 14.54
C GLY A 240 7.63 -6.19 15.35
N ALA A 241 8.08 -5.83 16.57
CA ALA A 241 8.82 -6.75 17.44
C ALA A 241 8.01 -8.00 17.82
N PHE A 242 6.71 -7.84 18.08
CA PHE A 242 5.81 -8.95 18.34
C PHE A 242 5.65 -9.85 17.12
N ALA A 243 5.34 -9.24 15.98
CA ALA A 243 5.15 -9.96 14.73
C ALA A 243 6.38 -10.81 14.37
N ALA A 244 7.59 -10.27 14.57
CA ALA A 244 8.83 -11.03 14.39
C ALA A 244 8.94 -12.24 15.33
N ARG A 245 8.51 -12.13 16.59
CA ARG A 245 8.49 -13.27 17.54
C ARG A 245 7.43 -14.31 17.20
N MET A 246 6.30 -13.87 16.67
CA MET A 246 5.24 -14.77 16.21
C MET A 246 5.68 -15.54 14.96
N ALA A 247 6.47 -14.91 14.07
CA ALA A 247 7.05 -15.57 12.90
C ALA A 247 8.00 -16.72 13.29
N GLU A 248 8.80 -16.59 14.37
CA GLU A 248 9.62 -17.68 14.91
C GLU A 248 8.79 -18.90 15.37
N LYS A 249 7.48 -18.71 15.57
CA LYS A 249 6.50 -19.75 15.95
C LYS A 249 5.58 -20.16 14.80
N ASN A 250 5.93 -19.81 13.56
CA ASN A 250 5.12 -20.04 12.35
C ASN A 250 3.73 -19.37 12.40
N VAL A 251 3.60 -18.23 13.08
CA VAL A 251 2.39 -17.42 13.08
C VAL A 251 2.61 -16.16 12.26
N THR A 252 1.79 -15.96 11.24
CA THR A 252 1.80 -14.75 10.44
C THR A 252 1.05 -13.65 11.17
N VAL A 253 1.67 -12.48 11.35
CA VAL A 253 1.03 -11.34 12.00
C VAL A 253 1.07 -10.14 11.08
N ILE A 254 -0.11 -9.54 10.88
CA ILE A 254 -0.26 -8.23 10.26
C ILE A 254 -0.15 -7.18 11.36
N THR A 255 0.77 -6.23 11.23
CA THR A 255 1.01 -5.19 12.23
C THR A 255 0.42 -3.87 11.76
N LEU A 256 -0.57 -3.37 12.49
CA LEU A 256 -1.05 -2.01 12.33
C LEU A 256 -0.03 -1.04 12.93
N ALA A 257 0.54 -0.21 12.07
CA ALA A 257 1.51 0.79 12.46
C ALA A 257 1.17 2.12 11.79
N MET A 258 1.13 3.20 12.59
CA MET A 258 1.14 4.55 12.05
C MET A 258 2.60 4.98 11.88
N ASN A 259 2.95 5.70 10.81
CA ASN A 259 4.29 6.29 10.63
C ASN A 259 4.46 7.59 11.45
N VAL A 260 4.06 7.51 12.72
CA VAL A 260 4.19 8.55 13.74
C VAL A 260 5.57 8.40 14.35
N ASP A 261 6.37 9.47 14.41
CA ASP A 261 7.73 9.50 15.00
C ASP A 261 8.78 8.59 14.33
N GLY A 262 8.39 7.85 13.30
CA GLY A 262 9.29 6.98 12.54
C GLY A 262 8.60 6.29 11.37
N PRO A 263 9.40 5.79 10.40
CA PRO A 263 8.94 5.00 9.26
C PRO A 263 8.68 3.54 9.69
N PHE A 264 7.74 3.32 10.61
CA PHE A 264 7.49 2.00 11.19
C PHE A 264 7.07 0.97 10.15
N ASN A 265 6.22 1.35 9.19
CA ASN A 265 5.74 0.44 8.14
C ASN A 265 6.91 -0.07 7.28
N GLU A 266 7.81 0.82 6.88
CA GLU A 266 9.01 0.48 6.11
C GLU A 266 9.99 -0.38 6.91
N PHE A 267 10.08 -0.14 8.23
CA PHE A 267 10.91 -0.94 9.12
C PHE A 267 10.34 -2.36 9.31
N ILE A 268 9.03 -2.51 9.50
CA ILE A 268 8.33 -3.79 9.57
C ILE A 268 8.53 -4.57 8.26
N ALA A 269 8.29 -3.93 7.11
CA ALA A 269 8.50 -4.54 5.79
C ALA A 269 9.95 -4.98 5.57
N ALA A 270 10.93 -4.17 5.97
CA ALA A 270 12.36 -4.50 5.86
C ALA A 270 12.77 -5.72 6.71
N ARG A 271 11.96 -6.11 7.71
CA ARG A 271 12.15 -7.33 8.50
C ARG A 271 11.45 -8.56 7.91
N GLY A 272 10.83 -8.43 6.73
CA GLY A 272 10.03 -9.49 6.11
C GLY A 272 8.67 -9.70 6.76
N MET A 273 8.18 -8.71 7.52
CA MET A 273 6.87 -8.74 8.20
C MET A 273 5.84 -7.90 7.44
N PHE A 274 4.55 -8.03 7.80
CA PHE A 274 3.45 -7.42 7.07
C PHE A 274 2.93 -6.15 7.79
N PRO A 275 3.34 -4.95 7.36
CA PRO A 275 2.76 -3.72 7.88
C PRO A 275 1.39 -3.43 7.27
N LEU A 276 0.50 -2.84 8.05
CA LEU A 276 -0.73 -2.20 7.58
C LEU A 276 -0.76 -0.75 8.09
N HIS A 277 -0.70 0.19 7.14
CA HIS A 277 -0.76 1.61 7.43
C HIS A 277 -2.22 2.06 7.49
N MET A 278 -2.75 2.28 8.69
CA MET A 278 -4.15 2.68 8.89
C MET A 278 -4.33 3.41 10.23
N SER A 279 -5.31 4.32 10.30
CA SER A 279 -5.74 4.95 11.55
C SER A 279 -6.65 4.02 12.37
N LEU A 280 -6.57 4.08 13.70
CA LEU A 280 -7.48 3.34 14.59
C LEU A 280 -8.92 3.85 14.56
N ASP A 281 -9.16 5.03 13.98
CA ASP A 281 -10.50 5.63 13.85
C ASP A 281 -11.27 5.10 12.61
N GLN A 282 -10.66 4.20 11.82
CA GLN A 282 -11.27 3.60 10.63
C GLN A 282 -11.54 2.12 10.85
N ARG A 283 -12.56 1.61 10.15
CA ARG A 283 -12.87 0.18 10.12
C ARG A 283 -11.72 -0.58 9.43
N LEU A 284 -11.24 -1.63 10.08
CA LEU A 284 -10.25 -2.57 9.60
C LEU A 284 -10.68 -3.16 8.24
N PRO A 285 -9.76 -3.24 7.25
CA PRO A 285 -10.04 -3.63 5.88
C PRO A 285 -10.07 -5.15 5.72
N PHE A 286 -10.57 -5.85 6.75
CA PHE A 286 -10.68 -7.29 6.81
C PHE A 286 -12.15 -7.67 6.94
N TYR A 287 -12.51 -8.79 6.33
CA TYR A 287 -13.80 -9.42 6.54
C TYR A 287 -13.94 -9.95 7.97
N ASP A 288 -15.14 -10.37 8.31
CA ASP A 288 -15.47 -10.92 9.62
C ASP A 288 -14.76 -12.27 9.81
N ASN A 289 -14.36 -12.56 11.06
CA ASN A 289 -13.75 -13.85 11.46
C ASN A 289 -12.46 -14.25 10.70
N VAL A 290 -11.61 -13.28 10.35
CA VAL A 290 -10.32 -13.50 9.66
C VAL A 290 -9.20 -13.94 10.60
N PHE A 291 -9.15 -13.41 11.82
CA PHE A 291 -7.98 -13.59 12.70
C PHE A 291 -8.20 -14.62 13.80
N ASP A 292 -7.14 -15.36 14.13
CA ASP A 292 -7.09 -16.27 15.29
C ASP A 292 -6.74 -15.55 16.58
N LEU A 293 -5.94 -14.49 16.45
CA LEU A 293 -5.42 -13.71 17.55
C LEU A 293 -5.44 -12.22 17.16
N VAL A 294 -6.03 -11.38 18.00
CA VAL A 294 -5.85 -9.93 17.91
C VAL A 294 -5.13 -9.48 19.17
N ARG A 295 -4.01 -8.79 19.04
CA ARG A 295 -3.30 -8.15 20.16
C ARG A 295 -3.57 -6.65 20.15
N GLY A 296 -4.01 -6.11 21.28
CA GLY A 296 -4.05 -4.67 21.54
C GLY A 296 -2.86 -4.26 22.39
N GLY A 297 -1.86 -3.60 21.77
CA GLY A 297 -0.66 -3.08 22.44
C GLY A 297 -0.77 -1.62 22.88
N GLY A 298 0.38 -1.01 23.17
CA GLY A 298 0.47 0.35 23.74
C GLY A 298 -0.15 1.48 22.93
N LEU A 299 -0.40 1.29 21.62
CA LEU A 299 -1.07 2.29 20.77
C LEU A 299 -2.58 2.43 21.09
N VAL A 300 -3.20 1.39 21.67
CA VAL A 300 -4.57 1.48 22.20
C VAL A 300 -4.61 2.37 23.45
N ALA A 301 -3.46 2.59 24.09
CA ALA A 301 -3.29 3.35 25.32
C ALA A 301 -2.59 4.71 25.11
N GLY A 302 -2.82 5.35 23.96
CA GLY A 302 -2.29 6.69 23.67
C GLY A 302 -2.68 7.73 24.74
N ASP A 303 -1.71 8.61 25.05
CA ASP A 303 -1.64 9.57 26.16
C ASP A 303 -2.73 10.66 26.17
N ASP A 304 -3.57 10.76 25.14
CA ASP A 304 -4.65 11.76 25.04
C ASP A 304 -6.02 11.20 25.43
N GLY A 305 -6.09 10.58 26.61
CA GLY A 305 -7.36 10.29 27.28
C GLY A 305 -8.44 9.74 26.34
N GLY A 306 -8.12 8.64 25.63
CA GLY A 306 -8.99 8.02 24.64
C GLY A 306 -10.45 8.03 25.10
N ARG A 307 -11.24 8.90 24.44
CA ARG A 307 -12.68 8.99 24.63
C ARG A 307 -13.25 7.57 24.59
N ALA A 308 -14.01 7.17 25.61
CA ALA A 308 -14.49 5.80 25.79
C ALA A 308 -15.17 5.25 24.52
N GLU A 309 -15.77 6.15 23.73
CA GLU A 309 -16.41 5.87 22.45
C GLU A 309 -15.43 5.29 21.41
N LYS A 310 -14.18 5.79 21.34
CA LYS A 310 -13.16 5.27 20.39
C LYS A 310 -12.78 3.82 20.72
N LEU A 311 -12.67 3.52 22.02
CA LEU A 311 -12.35 2.17 22.48
C LEU A 311 -13.49 1.20 22.19
N GLU A 312 -14.74 1.65 22.33
CA GLU A 312 -15.92 0.88 21.95
C GLU A 312 -15.95 0.56 20.46
N PHE A 313 -15.72 1.54 19.57
CA PHE A 313 -15.62 1.29 18.12
C PHE A 313 -14.51 0.29 17.78
N LEU A 314 -13.32 0.46 18.38
CA LEU A 314 -12.21 -0.46 18.17
C LEU A 314 -12.57 -1.88 18.66
N MET A 315 -13.24 -2.01 19.81
CA MET A 315 -13.66 -3.31 20.33
C MET A 315 -14.71 -3.99 19.46
N PHE A 316 -15.67 -3.23 18.90
CA PHE A 316 -16.62 -3.77 17.92
C PHE A 316 -15.90 -4.34 16.70
N ASP A 317 -14.91 -3.62 16.19
CA ASP A 317 -14.22 -4.04 14.98
C ASP A 317 -13.23 -5.19 15.22
N ILE A 318 -12.54 -5.19 16.37
CA ILE A 318 -11.75 -6.33 16.85
C ILE A 318 -12.64 -7.57 16.98
N ASP A 319 -13.78 -7.44 17.65
CA ASP A 319 -14.72 -8.55 17.82
C ASP A 319 -15.21 -9.08 16.47
N ARG A 320 -15.49 -8.19 15.51
CA ARG A 320 -15.90 -8.55 14.15
C ARG A 320 -14.84 -9.36 13.40
N VAL A 321 -13.59 -8.89 13.38
CA VAL A 321 -12.51 -9.55 12.60
C VAL A 321 -11.94 -10.78 13.29
N LEU A 322 -12.08 -10.91 14.61
CA LEU A 322 -11.65 -12.08 15.37
C LEU A 322 -12.65 -13.23 15.18
N ARG A 323 -12.17 -14.43 14.85
CA ARG A 323 -13.07 -15.59 14.70
C ARG A 323 -13.59 -16.12 16.03
N ALA A 324 -14.72 -16.82 16.01
CA ALA A 324 -15.22 -17.53 17.18
C ALA A 324 -14.17 -18.51 17.74
N GLY A 325 -13.95 -18.50 19.05
CA GLY A 325 -12.90 -19.25 19.71
C GLY A 325 -11.49 -18.65 19.60
N GLY A 326 -11.32 -17.59 18.80
CA GLY A 326 -10.09 -16.81 18.70
C GLY A 326 -9.78 -16.03 19.98
N LEU A 327 -8.53 -15.58 20.07
CA LEU A 327 -7.99 -14.88 21.23
C LEU A 327 -7.93 -13.36 21.02
N PHE A 328 -8.44 -12.61 21.98
CA PHE A 328 -8.12 -11.19 22.13
C PHE A 328 -7.11 -11.03 23.27
N TRP A 329 -5.92 -10.56 22.94
CA TRP A 329 -4.82 -10.31 23.88
C TRP A 329 -4.68 -8.81 24.12
N LEU A 330 -5.16 -8.35 25.27
CA LEU A 330 -4.90 -7.00 25.76
C LEU A 330 -3.57 -6.99 26.51
N ASP A 331 -2.56 -6.31 25.96
CA ASP A 331 -1.21 -6.30 26.52
C ASP A 331 -0.90 -4.98 27.23
N ASN A 332 -0.75 -5.02 28.56
CA ASN A 332 -0.31 -3.91 29.39
C ASN A 332 -1.08 -2.60 29.10
N TYR A 333 -2.41 -2.68 29.06
CA TYR A 333 -3.27 -1.52 28.84
C TYR A 333 -3.21 -0.58 30.05
N TYR A 334 -2.92 0.70 29.82
CA TYR A 334 -2.81 1.69 30.88
C TYR A 334 -4.20 2.20 31.32
N CYS A 335 -4.49 2.05 32.59
CA CYS A 335 -5.68 2.61 33.24
C CYS A 335 -5.24 3.80 34.10
N ALA A 336 -5.58 5.02 33.68
CA ALA A 336 -5.21 6.23 34.42
C ALA A 336 -5.88 6.31 35.80
N ASP A 337 -7.05 5.70 35.95
CA ASP A 337 -7.82 5.67 37.18
C ASP A 337 -8.66 4.38 37.27
N GLU A 338 -9.26 4.16 38.44
CA GLU A 338 -10.16 3.03 38.70
C GLU A 338 -11.44 3.08 37.87
N GLU A 339 -11.89 4.27 37.47
CA GLU A 339 -13.11 4.44 36.68
C GLU A 339 -12.92 3.91 35.25
N ARG A 340 -11.84 4.30 34.56
CA ARG A 340 -11.45 3.78 33.24
C ARG A 340 -11.28 2.28 33.26
N LYS A 341 -10.67 1.73 34.32
CA LYS A 341 -10.55 0.28 34.51
C LYS A 341 -11.93 -0.39 34.58
N ARG A 342 -12.87 0.17 35.35
CA ARG A 342 -14.24 -0.34 35.47
C ARG A 342 -14.99 -0.24 34.14
N THR A 343 -14.86 0.87 33.42
CA THR A 343 -15.49 1.08 32.11
C THR A 343 -14.99 0.06 31.09
N LEU A 344 -13.69 -0.14 30.96
CA LEU A 344 -13.11 -1.17 30.09
C LEU A 344 -13.57 -2.58 30.48
N THR A 345 -13.57 -2.89 31.78
CA THR A 345 -14.00 -4.21 32.26
C THR A 345 -15.47 -4.49 31.90
N ARG A 346 -16.36 -3.51 32.13
CA ARG A 346 -17.78 -3.60 31.76
C ARG A 346 -17.96 -3.75 30.26
N LEU A 347 -17.17 -3.02 29.45
CA LEU A 347 -17.21 -3.13 28.00
C LEU A 347 -16.82 -4.55 27.55
N ILE A 348 -15.72 -5.10 28.05
CA ILE A 348 -15.30 -6.50 27.75
C ILE A 348 -16.38 -7.51 28.13
N GLU A 349 -17.02 -7.32 29.28
CA GLU A 349 -18.10 -8.20 29.77
C GLU A 349 -19.34 -8.15 28.89
N ARG A 350 -19.70 -6.98 28.33
CA ARG A 350 -20.83 -6.86 27.39
C ARG A 350 -20.68 -7.71 26.13
N PHE A 351 -19.45 -7.92 25.66
CA PHE A 351 -19.19 -8.78 24.51
C PHE A 351 -19.20 -10.29 24.84
N GLY A 352 -19.28 -10.66 26.13
CA GLY A 352 -19.36 -12.05 26.57
C GLY A 352 -18.05 -12.84 26.38
N TYR A 353 -16.90 -12.16 26.36
CA TYR A 353 -15.60 -12.82 26.26
C TYR A 353 -15.33 -13.70 27.49
N LYS A 354 -14.83 -14.92 27.25
CA LYS A 354 -14.34 -15.79 28.31
C LYS A 354 -12.95 -15.34 28.74
N LYS A 355 -12.78 -15.03 30.04
CA LYS A 355 -11.49 -14.63 30.62
C LYS A 355 -10.60 -15.87 30.79
N LEU A 356 -9.52 -15.97 30.03
CA LEU A 356 -8.54 -17.08 30.13
C LEU A 356 -7.38 -16.72 31.06
N LYS A 357 -6.90 -15.49 30.98
CA LYS A 357 -5.88 -14.93 31.88
C LYS A 357 -6.20 -13.46 32.11
N TRP A 358 -6.12 -13.01 33.35
CA TRP A 358 -6.43 -11.63 33.73
C TRP A 358 -5.52 -11.21 34.88
N VAL A 359 -4.70 -10.19 34.65
CA VAL A 359 -3.77 -9.67 35.65
C VAL A 359 -3.87 -8.15 35.66
N VAL A 360 -4.10 -7.60 36.85
CA VAL A 360 -3.97 -6.17 37.12
C VAL A 360 -2.70 -5.99 37.92
N GLY A 361 -1.81 -5.13 37.46
CA GLY A 361 -0.57 -4.84 38.17
C GLY A 361 -0.32 -3.35 38.23
N GLU A 362 0.36 -2.95 39.29
CA GLU A 362 0.77 -1.58 39.53
C GLU A 362 2.23 -1.41 39.13
N LYS A 363 2.55 -0.35 38.40
CA LYS A 363 3.94 0.00 38.10
C LYS A 363 4.35 1.18 38.97
N LEU A 364 5.30 0.95 39.86
CA LEU A 364 5.88 1.98 40.73
C LEU A 364 6.71 2.97 39.90
N HIS A 365 6.54 4.26 40.16
CA HIS A 365 7.37 5.33 39.58
C HIS A 365 8.81 5.29 40.08
N PRO A 366 9.77 5.86 39.32
CA PRO A 366 11.01 6.39 39.90
C PRO A 366 10.67 7.39 41.03
N PRO A 367 11.49 7.47 42.09
CA PRO A 367 11.17 8.32 43.25
C PRO A 367 10.94 9.78 42.83
N GLY A 368 9.75 10.33 43.13
CA GLY A 368 9.45 11.76 42.94
C GLY A 368 8.10 12.13 42.30
N THR A 369 7.34 11.18 41.73
CA THR A 369 6.03 11.45 41.09
C THR A 369 4.95 10.52 41.66
N GLY A 370 4.21 11.00 42.65
CA GLY A 370 3.43 10.17 43.59
C GLY A 370 2.11 9.56 43.12
N LYS A 371 1.98 8.97 41.92
CA LYS A 371 0.75 8.25 41.52
C LYS A 371 1.02 6.85 40.96
N SER A 372 0.58 5.80 41.65
CA SER A 372 0.67 4.42 41.14
C SER A 372 -0.10 4.31 39.81
N GLN A 373 0.57 3.85 38.75
CA GLN A 373 -0.06 3.62 37.45
C GLN A 373 -0.58 2.19 37.38
N VAL A 374 -1.88 2.03 37.11
CA VAL A 374 -2.53 0.72 37.02
C VAL A 374 -2.51 0.22 35.58
N TYR A 375 -2.07 -1.02 35.39
CA TYR A 375 -2.04 -1.68 34.09
C TYR A 375 -2.87 -2.97 34.11
N LEU A 376 -3.64 -3.18 33.04
CA LEU A 376 -4.43 -4.38 32.82
C LEU A 376 -3.85 -5.19 31.65
N SER A 377 -3.53 -6.46 31.92
CA SER A 377 -3.21 -7.44 30.90
C SER A 377 -4.22 -8.59 30.93
N ALA A 378 -4.78 -8.95 29.77
CA ALA A 378 -5.78 -9.99 29.67
C ALA A 378 -5.64 -10.82 28.38
N VAL A 379 -5.92 -12.11 28.48
CA VAL A 379 -6.17 -13.00 27.35
C VAL A 379 -7.61 -13.45 27.44
N LEU A 380 -8.37 -13.16 26.40
CA LEU A 380 -9.81 -13.32 26.32
C LEU A 380 -10.13 -14.21 25.12
N GLN A 381 -11.11 -15.10 25.25
CA GLN A 381 -11.57 -15.94 24.15
C GLN A 381 -12.95 -15.49 23.67
N LYS A 382 -13.08 -15.28 22.36
CA LYS A 382 -14.35 -14.89 21.73
C LYS A 382 -15.36 -16.05 21.85
N PRO A 383 -16.58 -15.83 22.37
CA PRO A 383 -17.59 -16.88 22.43
C PRO A 383 -18.08 -17.25 21.03
N ALA A 384 -18.55 -18.48 20.87
CA ALA A 384 -19.36 -18.85 19.70
C ALA A 384 -20.74 -18.21 19.86
N ARG A 385 -21.04 -17.17 19.09
CA ARG A 385 -22.39 -16.63 18.98
C ARG A 385 -23.06 -17.37 17.83
N GLY A 386 -24.25 -17.94 18.07
CA GLY A 386 -25.04 -18.54 17.00
C GLY A 386 -25.31 -17.50 15.93
N VAL A 387 -25.09 -17.86 14.66
CA VAL A 387 -25.61 -17.06 13.54
C VAL A 387 -27.12 -17.28 13.58
N HIS A 388 -27.87 -16.30 14.06
CA HIS A 388 -29.32 -16.33 13.98
C HIS A 388 -29.77 -16.00 12.57
#